data_AF-A0A382B7I5-F1
#
_entry.id   AF-A0A382B7I5-F1
#
_cell.length_a   1.000
_cell.length_b   1.000
_cell.length_c   1.000
_cell.angle_alpha   90.00
_cell.angle_beta   90.00
_cell.angle_gamma   90.00
#
_symmetry.space_group_name_H-M   'P 1'
#
loop_
_entity.id
_entity.type
_entity.pdbx_description
1 polymer ?
#
loop_
_entity_poly.entity_id
_entity_poly.type
_entity_poly.pdbx_seq_one_letter_code
_entity_poly.pdbx_strand_id
1 'polypeptide(L)'
;VIFKHQAPVTRGFLFVGGWVDLDMVRYLSLLLFIGLVFWTCGKQDPVSTNSEIQSGGITTIDSISCSPIDELNQENLCTATGGTDGVKILGRCYSIENTIRIDLSWENRRDSLPPEIGLLTNLTYLDLSYNQLKGNIPPQICNLTNLTYLDVSWCQLTGEIPPEIGNLTNLTHLMLWRNHFEGEIPSEIGNLSKLEEFWITNNSFTGEIPPEIGNLINLERLTLGNNQLTGVIPSTIGNLVNLKSFGASGNELTGSIPIEIGNLTQLHVLSLHDNHLTGPIPSTIGNLTNLGVWDSQYYDIIMSGPGGMGMDYWPALYLSNNQLSGPLPSELGNLTALEQVNLSNNNITGPIPPEIGNMTALIVMELQDNMLSGVLPSELGNLPNMNTIESSFNLNSNKLRGQIPEELCNIKIGLGDNAFCPPWPSCFLESENITIVGNNIPDWGIYCNPYPDCPDGYTAITNPPPINGGDIIDGYCFYQDDLDVLQDIIDANGNIGNLEPLELGGQTWYIRDWNNSGALENFHHGRLGSLDLSNLPITNFPESIVNLDKLENLYFSNTQL
;
A
#
# COMPACT_ATOMS: atom_id res chain seq x y z
N VAL A 1 30.93 34.61 -11.53
CA VAL A 1 32.31 34.08 -11.60
C VAL A 1 32.22 32.61 -11.89
N ILE A 2 32.80 32.19 -13.02
CA ILE A 2 32.80 30.81 -13.52
C ILE A 2 33.66 29.95 -12.60
N PHE A 3 33.15 28.79 -12.16
CA PHE A 3 33.99 27.63 -11.88
C PHE A 3 33.34 26.37 -12.42
N LYS A 4 33.94 25.87 -13.51
CA LYS A 4 33.89 24.50 -14.01
C LYS A 4 34.82 23.68 -13.12
N HIS A 5 34.38 22.52 -12.60
CA HIS A 5 35.24 21.38 -12.33
C HIS A 5 34.47 20.08 -12.57
N GLN A 6 35.04 19.24 -13.44
CA GLN A 6 34.65 17.88 -13.72
C GLN A 6 35.45 16.92 -12.82
N ALA A 7 34.79 15.78 -12.52
CA ALA A 7 35.29 14.47 -12.08
C ALA A 7 35.41 14.20 -10.55
N PRO A 8 35.27 12.93 -10.11
CA PRO A 8 34.38 11.85 -10.56
C PRO A 8 33.39 11.42 -9.45
N VAL A 9 32.29 10.78 -9.83
CA VAL A 9 31.28 10.23 -8.91
C VAL A 9 31.87 9.00 -8.20
N THR A 10 32.29 9.17 -6.96
CA THR A 10 32.44 8.08 -5.98
C THR A 10 31.10 7.91 -5.26
N ARG A 11 30.46 6.76 -5.45
CA ARG A 11 29.29 6.31 -4.69
C ARG A 11 29.65 6.23 -3.21
N GLY A 12 28.83 6.85 -2.37
CA GLY A 12 28.97 6.84 -0.92
C GLY A 12 28.12 7.94 -0.28
N PHE A 13 26.80 7.81 -0.31
CA PHE A 13 25.94 8.51 0.63
C PHE A 13 25.45 7.52 1.66
N LEU A 14 26.13 7.52 2.82
CA LEU A 14 25.57 7.05 4.08
C LEU A 14 24.40 7.96 4.43
N PHE A 15 23.23 7.37 4.68
CA PHE A 15 22.24 7.97 5.57
C PHE A 15 22.07 7.05 6.78
N VAL A 16 22.50 7.54 7.93
CA VAL A 16 22.11 7.04 9.24
C VAL A 16 20.73 7.64 9.52
N GLY A 17 19.69 6.94 9.10
CA GLY A 17 18.30 7.23 9.45
C GLY A 17 17.93 6.45 10.70
N GLY A 18 18.29 6.97 11.87
CA GLY A 18 17.78 6.47 13.13
C GLY A 18 16.28 6.72 13.21
N TRP A 19 15.54 5.65 13.46
CA TRP A 19 14.13 5.69 13.81
C TRP A 19 13.93 6.62 15.00
N VAL A 20 13.20 7.71 14.79
CA VAL A 20 12.59 8.50 15.87
C VAL A 20 11.11 8.57 15.57
N ASP A 21 10.39 7.76 16.35
CA ASP A 21 8.98 7.84 16.65
C ASP A 21 8.51 9.31 16.81
N LEU A 22 7.69 9.78 15.88
CA LEU A 22 7.21 11.17 15.81
C LEU A 22 5.77 11.33 16.34
N ASP A 23 5.26 10.35 17.09
CA ASP A 23 3.92 10.42 17.70
C ASP A 23 3.90 10.94 19.15
N MET A 24 4.98 11.59 19.61
CA MET A 24 5.03 12.11 20.99
C MET A 24 5.50 13.57 21.15
N VAL A 25 5.26 14.47 20.18
CA VAL A 25 5.50 15.94 20.36
C VAL A 25 4.42 16.84 19.73
N ARG A 26 3.13 16.50 19.87
CA ARG A 26 2.02 17.44 19.56
C ARG A 26 1.06 17.77 20.71
N TYR A 27 1.34 17.28 21.92
CA TYR A 27 0.58 17.62 23.12
C TYR A 27 1.48 18.21 24.20
N LEU A 28 2.06 19.41 24.02
CA LEU A 28 2.55 20.27 25.14
C LEU A 28 3.09 21.67 24.76
N SER A 29 2.65 22.30 23.67
CA SER A 29 3.06 23.68 23.37
C SER A 29 1.96 24.52 22.72
N LEU A 30 0.78 24.55 23.36
CA LEU A 30 -0.25 25.56 23.11
C LEU A 30 -0.93 26.04 24.41
N LEU A 31 -0.15 26.29 25.46
CA LEU A 31 -0.61 26.94 26.68
C LEU A 31 0.55 27.73 27.29
N LEU A 32 0.79 28.95 26.80
CA LEU A 32 1.33 30.12 27.54
C LEU A 32 1.64 31.26 26.56
N PHE A 33 1.02 32.42 26.81
CA PHE A 33 1.14 33.71 26.12
C PHE A 33 0.47 33.79 24.73
N ILE A 34 -0.63 34.51 24.51
CA ILE A 34 -0.98 35.85 25.02
C ILE A 34 -2.50 35.93 25.25
N GLY A 35 -2.87 36.37 26.46
CA GLY A 35 -4.20 36.87 26.77
C GLY A 35 -4.34 38.37 26.48
N LEU A 36 -5.60 38.82 26.58
CA LEU A 36 -6.10 40.21 26.62
C LEU A 36 -6.28 40.91 25.27
N VAL A 37 -7.46 40.74 24.66
CA VAL A 37 -8.49 41.81 24.68
C VAL A 37 -9.88 41.16 24.75
N PHE A 38 -10.55 41.29 25.90
CA PHE A 38 -12.01 41.21 25.99
C PHE A 38 -12.54 42.64 26.05
N TRP A 39 -13.49 43.02 25.19
CA TRP A 39 -14.74 43.66 25.63
C TRP A 39 -15.81 43.73 24.52
N THR A 40 -16.92 43.01 24.77
CA THR A 40 -18.35 43.32 24.48
C THR A 40 -18.75 43.74 23.05
N CYS A 41 -19.77 43.16 22.40
CA CYS A 41 -21.15 43.01 22.90
C CYS A 41 -22.00 42.21 21.89
N GLY A 42 -23.04 41.52 22.37
CA GLY A 42 -24.26 41.28 21.58
C GLY A 42 -24.66 39.82 21.32
N LYS A 43 -25.35 39.21 22.30
CA LYS A 43 -26.21 38.04 22.10
C LYS A 43 -27.37 38.38 21.15
N GLN A 44 -27.74 37.46 20.27
CA GLN A 44 -29.14 37.18 19.97
C GLN A 44 -29.33 35.73 19.49
N ASP A 45 -30.28 35.06 20.16
CA ASP A 45 -30.76 33.69 19.94
C ASP A 45 -31.54 33.53 18.61
N PRO A 46 -31.81 32.29 18.14
CA PRO A 46 -32.18 32.03 16.76
C PRO A 46 -33.68 32.19 16.50
N VAL A 47 -34.02 32.72 15.32
CA VAL A 47 -35.40 32.71 14.80
C VAL A 47 -35.53 31.56 13.80
N SER A 48 -36.36 30.59 14.17
CA SER A 48 -36.98 29.63 13.29
C SER A 48 -37.97 30.32 12.34
N THR A 49 -37.88 30.05 11.04
CA THR A 49 -39.05 30.06 10.15
C THR A 49 -38.86 29.03 9.05
N ASN A 50 -39.75 28.03 9.09
CA ASN A 50 -40.12 27.16 7.99
C ASN A 50 -40.31 27.97 6.70
N SER A 51 -39.78 27.48 5.59
CA SER A 51 -40.40 27.71 4.29
C SER A 51 -40.44 26.40 3.51
N GLU A 52 -41.64 26.13 3.03
CA GLU A 52 -42.08 24.88 2.43
C GLU A 52 -41.42 24.61 1.08
N ILE A 53 -41.23 23.32 0.86
CA ILE A 53 -40.90 22.68 -0.41
C ILE A 53 -42.01 23.00 -1.43
N GLN A 54 -41.63 23.58 -2.57
CA GLN A 54 -42.42 23.47 -3.80
C GLN A 54 -41.62 22.73 -4.87
N SER A 55 -42.16 21.58 -5.23
CA SER A 55 -41.82 20.74 -6.37
C SER A 55 -41.97 21.49 -7.69
N GLY A 56 -40.93 21.46 -8.53
CA GLY A 56 -41.00 21.94 -9.91
C GLY A 56 -39.97 21.25 -10.80
N GLY A 57 -40.45 20.29 -11.60
CA GLY A 57 -39.98 20.01 -12.96
C GLY A 57 -38.57 19.45 -13.15
N ILE A 58 -38.49 18.14 -13.35
CA ILE A 58 -37.41 17.49 -14.09
C ILE A 58 -37.44 18.03 -15.53
N THR A 59 -36.43 18.81 -15.90
CA THR A 59 -36.07 19.05 -17.30
C THR A 59 -34.74 18.37 -17.59
N THR A 60 -34.70 17.72 -18.74
CA THR A 60 -33.59 16.99 -19.35
C THR A 60 -32.24 17.69 -19.19
N ILE A 61 -31.22 16.90 -18.84
CA ILE A 61 -29.81 17.30 -18.90
C ILE A 61 -29.44 17.39 -20.38
N ASP A 62 -29.75 18.53 -20.99
CA ASP A 62 -29.05 18.96 -22.20
C ASP A 62 -27.67 19.49 -21.75
N SER A 63 -26.64 19.06 -22.47
CA SER A 63 -25.25 19.47 -22.34
C SER A 63 -25.09 20.90 -21.86
N ILE A 64 -24.56 21.09 -20.65
CA ILE A 64 -24.07 22.40 -20.20
C ILE A 64 -22.84 22.70 -21.07
N SER A 65 -23.06 23.43 -22.16
CA SER A 65 -21.98 24.10 -22.87
C SER A 65 -21.37 25.12 -21.92
N CYS A 66 -20.05 25.22 -21.94
CA CYS A 66 -19.24 26.19 -21.20
C CYS A 66 -19.99 27.51 -20.97
N SER A 67 -20.04 27.96 -19.72
CA SER A 67 -20.49 29.33 -19.42
C SER A 67 -19.75 30.28 -20.38
N PRO A 68 -20.47 31.14 -21.11
CA PRO A 68 -19.84 32.20 -21.89
C PRO A 68 -18.84 32.95 -21.00
N ILE A 69 -17.80 33.53 -21.58
CA ILE A 69 -17.00 34.52 -20.86
C ILE A 69 -17.92 35.74 -20.64
N ASP A 70 -18.77 35.66 -19.62
CA ASP A 70 -19.69 36.72 -19.23
C ASP A 70 -18.84 37.90 -18.75
N GLU A 71 -18.94 39.02 -19.46
CA GLU A 71 -18.22 40.28 -19.28
C GLU A 71 -16.71 40.12 -19.03
N LEU A 72 -15.93 39.99 -20.12
CA LEU A 72 -14.49 40.26 -20.11
C LEU A 72 -14.18 41.51 -19.27
N ASN A 73 -13.39 41.37 -18.21
CA ASN A 73 -12.98 42.53 -17.46
C ASN A 73 -12.06 43.37 -18.37
N GLN A 74 -12.56 44.53 -18.83
CA GLN A 74 -11.79 45.39 -19.74
C GLN A 74 -10.46 45.84 -19.13
N GLU A 75 -10.30 45.81 -17.81
CA GLU A 75 -9.02 46.11 -17.14
C GLU A 75 -7.93 45.04 -17.40
N ASN A 76 -8.34 43.82 -17.74
CA ASN A 76 -7.46 42.71 -18.10
C ASN A 76 -7.05 42.72 -19.58
N LEU A 77 -7.62 43.59 -20.42
CA LEU A 77 -7.14 43.77 -21.79
C LEU A 77 -5.88 44.63 -21.82
N CYS A 78 -5.00 44.36 -22.78
CA CYS A 78 -3.75 45.09 -22.97
C CYS A 78 -3.29 45.02 -24.43
N THR A 79 -2.36 45.90 -24.80
CA THR A 79 -1.70 45.83 -26.11
C THR A 79 -0.40 45.05 -25.96
N ALA A 80 -0.33 43.87 -26.56
CA ALA A 80 0.85 43.03 -26.49
C ALA A 80 1.97 43.57 -27.39
N THR A 81 3.19 43.05 -27.20
CA THR A 81 4.35 43.39 -28.05
C THR A 81 4.04 43.11 -29.52
N GLY A 82 4.20 44.12 -30.37
CA GLY A 82 3.83 44.05 -31.80
C GLY A 82 2.47 44.69 -32.13
N GLY A 83 1.75 45.22 -31.16
CA GLY A 83 0.49 45.95 -31.38
C GLY A 83 -0.75 45.07 -31.52
N THR A 84 -0.63 43.76 -31.25
CA THR A 84 -1.76 42.83 -31.27
C THR A 84 -2.61 42.96 -30.00
N ASP A 85 -3.86 42.53 -30.09
CA ASP A 85 -4.71 42.36 -28.92
C ASP A 85 -4.07 41.39 -27.93
N GLY A 86 -4.13 41.76 -26.65
CA GLY A 86 -3.53 41.02 -25.56
C GLY A 86 -4.38 40.98 -24.31
N VAL A 87 -4.06 40.04 -23.44
CA VAL A 87 -4.70 39.82 -22.15
C VAL A 87 -3.66 39.78 -21.04
N LYS A 88 -3.97 40.37 -19.89
CA LYS A 88 -3.14 40.34 -18.70
C LYS A 88 -3.39 39.07 -17.92
N ILE A 89 -2.36 38.23 -17.79
CA ILE A 89 -2.36 37.06 -16.92
C ILE A 89 -1.34 37.32 -15.82
N LEU A 90 -1.80 37.34 -14.57
CA LEU A 90 -0.96 37.57 -13.39
C LEU A 90 -0.04 38.80 -13.55
N GLY A 91 -0.60 39.90 -14.05
CA GLY A 91 0.11 41.18 -14.24
C GLY A 91 1.05 41.26 -15.44
N ARG A 92 1.13 40.24 -16.32
CA ARG A 92 1.87 40.31 -17.59
C ARG A 92 0.92 40.28 -18.79
N CYS A 93 1.21 41.09 -19.80
CA CYS A 93 0.43 41.16 -21.04
C CYS A 93 0.90 40.09 -22.04
N TYR A 94 -0.01 39.23 -22.48
CA TYR A 94 0.22 38.17 -23.45
C TYR A 94 -0.59 38.41 -24.72
N SER A 95 0.00 38.16 -25.90
CA SER A 95 -0.70 38.25 -27.18
C SER A 95 -1.72 37.12 -27.29
N ILE A 96 -2.98 37.45 -27.56
CA ILE A 96 -4.05 36.45 -27.70
C ILE A 96 -3.74 35.50 -28.87
N GLU A 97 -3.22 36.04 -29.97
CA GLU A 97 -2.94 35.28 -31.18
C GLU A 97 -1.62 34.49 -31.10
N ASN A 98 -0.58 35.05 -30.49
CA ASN A 98 0.79 34.51 -30.65
C ASN A 98 1.32 33.74 -29.45
N THR A 99 0.63 33.73 -28.30
CA THR A 99 1.16 33.10 -27.09
C THR A 99 0.97 31.59 -27.13
N ILE A 100 2.08 30.86 -27.23
CA ILE A 100 2.11 29.38 -27.25
C ILE A 100 2.63 28.75 -25.97
N ARG A 101 3.41 29.50 -25.17
CA ARG A 101 4.03 29.04 -23.92
C ARG A 101 3.96 30.15 -22.88
N ILE A 102 3.50 29.80 -21.69
CA ILE A 102 3.59 30.62 -20.48
C ILE A 102 4.30 29.79 -19.42
N ASP A 103 5.36 30.36 -18.87
CA ASP A 103 6.11 29.79 -17.74
C ASP A 103 6.32 30.93 -16.75
N LEU A 104 5.55 30.87 -15.66
CA LEU A 104 5.59 31.78 -14.54
C LEU A 104 5.90 31.01 -13.24
N SER A 105 6.56 29.86 -13.36
CA SER A 105 6.95 29.05 -12.21
C SER A 105 7.92 29.84 -11.31
N TRP A 106 7.86 29.62 -9.99
CA TRP A 106 8.79 30.24 -9.01
C TRP A 106 8.75 31.78 -8.93
N GLU A 107 7.68 32.43 -9.38
CA GLU A 107 7.59 33.89 -9.41
C GLU A 107 6.93 34.53 -8.16
N ASN A 108 6.59 33.74 -7.13
CA ASN A 108 5.95 34.19 -5.89
C ASN A 108 4.64 34.98 -6.14
N ARG A 109 3.88 34.58 -7.17
CA ARG A 109 2.57 35.16 -7.54
C ARG A 109 1.51 34.82 -6.51
N ARG A 110 0.65 35.78 -6.13
CA ARG A 110 -0.36 35.63 -5.06
C ARG A 110 -1.80 35.81 -5.52
N ASP A 111 -1.97 36.30 -6.74
CA ASP A 111 -3.28 36.62 -7.31
C ASP A 111 -4.03 35.33 -7.69
N SER A 112 -5.34 35.44 -7.93
CA SER A 112 -6.11 34.35 -8.52
C SER A 112 -5.88 34.29 -10.03
N LEU A 113 -6.02 33.10 -10.62
CA LEU A 113 -5.91 32.93 -12.07
C LEU A 113 -7.14 33.56 -12.76
N PRO A 114 -6.99 34.59 -13.61
CA PRO A 114 -8.12 35.24 -14.27
C PRO A 114 -8.79 34.31 -15.30
N PRO A 115 -10.14 34.31 -15.42
CA PRO A 115 -10.88 33.55 -16.45
C PRO A 115 -10.45 33.86 -17.88
N GLU A 116 -9.94 35.06 -18.13
CA GLU A 116 -9.47 35.49 -19.46
C GLU A 116 -8.25 34.72 -19.95
N ILE A 117 -7.62 33.87 -19.12
CA ILE A 117 -6.66 32.86 -19.59
C ILE A 117 -7.23 32.02 -20.73
N GLY A 118 -8.55 31.75 -20.72
CA GLY A 118 -9.24 30.99 -21.76
C GLY A 118 -9.28 31.67 -23.14
N LEU A 119 -8.83 32.93 -23.26
CA LEU A 119 -8.65 33.59 -24.55
C LEU A 119 -7.39 33.13 -25.30
N LEU A 120 -6.40 32.58 -24.59
CA LEU A 120 -5.10 32.19 -25.17
C LEU A 120 -5.17 30.82 -25.87
N THR A 121 -6.11 30.61 -26.79
CA THR A 121 -6.45 29.29 -27.37
C THR A 121 -5.29 28.60 -28.12
N ASN A 122 -4.23 29.32 -28.49
CA ASN A 122 -3.01 28.77 -29.08
C ASN A 122 -1.98 28.27 -28.05
N LEU A 123 -2.29 28.39 -26.75
CA LEU A 123 -1.39 27.97 -25.68
C LEU A 123 -1.24 26.44 -25.67
N THR A 124 0.01 25.99 -25.66
CA THR A 124 0.40 24.57 -25.64
C THR A 124 1.07 24.17 -24.32
N TYR A 125 1.65 25.13 -23.60
CA TYR A 125 2.36 24.91 -22.35
C TYR A 125 2.02 26.03 -21.36
N LEU A 126 1.51 25.63 -20.19
CA LEU A 126 1.21 26.52 -19.07
C LEU A 126 1.83 25.96 -17.80
N ASP A 127 2.83 26.66 -17.27
CA ASP A 127 3.44 26.35 -15.99
C ASP A 127 3.33 27.55 -15.06
N LEU A 128 2.58 27.36 -13.99
CA LEU A 128 2.33 28.32 -12.93
C LEU A 128 2.77 27.76 -11.56
N SER A 129 3.54 26.67 -11.56
CA SER A 129 3.92 25.94 -10.36
C SER A 129 4.76 26.76 -9.38
N TYR A 130 4.81 26.33 -8.12
CA TYR A 130 5.64 26.95 -7.08
C TYR A 130 5.38 28.46 -6.90
N ASN A 131 4.09 28.80 -6.83
CA ASN A 131 3.60 30.14 -6.54
C ASN A 131 2.73 30.12 -5.27
N GLN A 132 2.06 31.22 -4.99
CA GLN A 132 1.08 31.37 -3.90
C GLN A 132 -0.30 31.71 -4.48
N LEU A 133 -0.62 31.18 -5.68
CA LEU A 133 -1.89 31.42 -6.36
C LEU A 133 -3.05 30.91 -5.51
N LYS A 134 -4.15 31.65 -5.48
CA LYS A 134 -5.33 31.35 -4.64
C LYS A 134 -6.60 31.24 -5.46
N GLY A 135 -7.64 30.71 -4.84
CA GLY A 135 -8.94 30.54 -5.46
C GLY A 135 -8.96 29.32 -6.38
N ASN A 136 -9.98 29.24 -7.21
CA ASN A 136 -10.23 28.06 -8.02
C ASN A 136 -9.53 28.17 -9.38
N ILE A 137 -9.31 27.02 -10.02
CA ILE A 137 -9.02 27.00 -11.46
C ILE A 137 -10.28 27.51 -12.19
N PRO A 138 -10.21 28.58 -12.99
CA PRO A 138 -11.35 29.04 -13.76
C PRO A 138 -11.69 27.99 -14.84
N PRO A 139 -12.97 27.58 -14.99
CA PRO A 139 -13.38 26.60 -16.01
C PRO A 139 -12.98 26.99 -17.45
N GLN A 140 -12.77 28.28 -17.71
CA GLN A 140 -12.31 28.80 -18.99
C GLN A 140 -10.90 28.30 -19.38
N ILE A 141 -10.11 27.77 -18.44
CA ILE A 141 -8.86 27.08 -18.78
C ILE A 141 -9.11 25.90 -19.73
N CYS A 142 -10.30 25.30 -19.67
CA CYS A 142 -10.71 24.18 -20.52
C CYS A 142 -10.98 24.59 -21.98
N ASN A 143 -10.97 25.89 -22.30
CA ASN A 143 -11.00 26.39 -23.68
C ASN A 143 -9.65 26.22 -24.39
N LEU A 144 -8.57 25.95 -23.65
CA LEU A 144 -7.20 25.83 -24.17
C LEU A 144 -6.97 24.46 -24.79
N THR A 145 -7.76 24.07 -25.79
CA THR A 145 -7.77 22.71 -26.36
C THR A 145 -6.45 22.28 -27.03
N ASN A 146 -5.53 23.22 -27.30
CA ASN A 146 -4.16 22.94 -27.77
C ASN A 146 -3.16 22.64 -26.65
N LEU A 147 -3.58 22.74 -25.38
CA LEU A 147 -2.70 22.57 -24.23
C LEU A 147 -2.22 21.13 -24.13
N THR A 148 -0.90 20.99 -24.01
CA THR A 148 -0.20 19.70 -23.87
C THR A 148 0.38 19.54 -22.46
N TYR A 149 0.68 20.64 -21.78
CA TYR A 149 1.28 20.66 -20.45
C TYR A 149 0.58 21.70 -19.58
N LEU A 150 0.04 21.26 -18.44
CA LEU A 150 -0.57 22.09 -17.42
C LEU A 150 0.03 21.75 -16.05
N ASP A 151 0.76 22.70 -15.47
CA ASP A 151 1.28 22.59 -14.12
C ASP A 151 0.86 23.80 -13.27
N VAL A 152 0.10 23.53 -12.22
CA VAL A 152 -0.31 24.51 -11.19
C VAL A 152 0.03 24.00 -9.79
N SER A 153 1.02 23.11 -9.70
CA SER A 153 1.42 22.45 -8.47
C SER A 153 2.07 23.41 -7.48
N TRP A 154 2.09 23.06 -6.19
CA TRP A 154 2.69 23.90 -5.14
C TRP A 154 2.14 25.33 -5.16
N CYS A 155 0.83 25.47 -5.17
CA CYS A 155 0.14 26.76 -5.01
C CYS A 155 -0.75 26.71 -3.76
N GLN A 156 -1.75 27.59 -3.70
CA GLN A 156 -2.79 27.62 -2.67
C GLN A 156 -4.18 27.53 -3.33
N LEU A 157 -4.27 26.81 -4.45
CA LEU A 157 -5.51 26.67 -5.20
C LEU A 157 -6.52 25.80 -4.44
N THR A 158 -7.80 26.11 -4.61
CA THR A 158 -8.95 25.49 -3.93
C THR A 158 -10.03 25.07 -4.93
N GLY A 159 -11.12 24.46 -4.43
CA GLY A 159 -12.27 24.07 -5.23
C GLY A 159 -12.03 22.76 -6.00
N GLU A 160 -12.97 22.42 -6.87
CA GLU A 160 -12.98 21.16 -7.62
C GLU A 160 -12.24 21.27 -8.96
N ILE A 161 -11.83 20.12 -9.51
CA ILE A 161 -11.42 20.05 -10.92
C ILE A 161 -12.70 20.16 -11.78
N PRO A 162 -12.81 21.15 -12.69
CA PRO A 162 -13.99 21.26 -13.55
C PRO A 162 -14.09 20.03 -14.46
N PRO A 163 -15.26 19.37 -14.60
CA PRO A 163 -15.44 18.24 -15.51
C PRO A 163 -15.05 18.53 -16.96
N GLU A 164 -15.15 19.80 -17.39
CA GLU A 164 -14.70 20.27 -18.70
C GLU A 164 -13.20 20.08 -18.95
N ILE A 165 -12.40 19.73 -17.92
CA ILE A 165 -10.99 19.35 -18.10
C ILE A 165 -10.84 18.26 -19.17
N GLY A 166 -11.83 17.37 -19.32
CA GLY A 166 -11.88 16.34 -20.35
C GLY A 166 -11.87 16.88 -21.79
N ASN A 167 -12.12 18.18 -22.01
CA ASN A 167 -12.00 18.81 -23.33
C ASN A 167 -10.55 19.01 -23.77
N LEU A 168 -9.58 18.97 -22.85
CA LEU A 168 -8.16 19.16 -23.12
C LEU A 168 -7.51 17.89 -23.71
N THR A 169 -8.10 17.31 -24.75
CA THR A 169 -7.70 16.00 -25.32
C THR A 169 -6.26 15.92 -25.87
N ASN A 170 -5.56 17.06 -25.97
CA ASN A 170 -4.13 17.11 -26.31
C ASN A 170 -3.19 17.06 -25.10
N LEU A 171 -3.74 17.07 -23.88
CA LEU A 171 -2.97 17.12 -22.65
C LEU A 171 -2.18 15.82 -22.45
N THR A 172 -0.90 15.98 -22.16
CA THR A 172 0.05 14.91 -21.86
C THR A 172 0.47 14.95 -20.39
N HIS A 173 0.52 16.15 -19.79
CA HIS A 173 0.92 16.34 -18.39
C HIS A 173 -0.13 17.20 -17.67
N LEU A 174 -0.70 16.64 -16.60
CA LEU A 174 -1.60 17.35 -15.69
C LEU A 174 -1.05 17.25 -14.26
N MET A 175 -0.46 18.34 -13.79
CA MET A 175 0.18 18.41 -12.48
C MET A 175 -0.56 19.41 -11.58
N LEU A 176 -1.21 18.88 -10.53
CA LEU A 176 -2.06 19.63 -9.59
C LEU A 176 -1.62 19.42 -8.12
N TRP A 177 -0.53 18.70 -7.88
CA TRP A 177 -0.12 18.24 -6.56
C TRP A 177 0.25 19.39 -5.61
N ARG A 178 0.11 19.16 -4.30
CA ARG A 178 0.34 20.14 -3.23
C ARG A 178 -0.45 21.43 -3.42
N ASN A 179 -1.76 21.29 -3.45
CA ASN A 179 -2.74 22.38 -3.40
C ASN A 179 -3.79 22.05 -2.30
N HIS A 180 -4.95 22.71 -2.36
CA HIS A 180 -6.11 22.43 -1.51
C HIS A 180 -7.33 22.10 -2.39
N PHE A 181 -7.13 21.41 -3.52
CA PHE A 181 -8.25 20.95 -4.34
C PHE A 181 -9.13 19.98 -3.54
N GLU A 182 -10.44 20.07 -3.76
CA GLU A 182 -11.47 19.28 -3.07
C GLU A 182 -12.44 18.66 -4.07
N GLY A 183 -13.43 17.91 -3.56
CA GLY A 183 -14.41 17.21 -4.40
C GLY A 183 -13.85 15.94 -5.04
N GLU A 184 -14.61 15.37 -5.97
CA GLU A 184 -14.28 14.10 -6.61
C GLU A 184 -13.33 14.28 -7.80
N ILE A 185 -12.62 13.21 -8.18
CA ILE A 185 -11.92 13.15 -9.45
C ILE A 185 -12.99 12.98 -10.56
N PRO A 186 -13.16 13.94 -11.49
CA PRO A 186 -14.21 13.84 -12.50
C PRO A 186 -13.95 12.68 -13.46
N SER A 187 -14.99 11.91 -13.78
CA SER A 187 -14.92 10.77 -14.71
C SER A 187 -14.41 11.17 -16.11
N GLU A 188 -14.65 12.42 -16.50
CA GLU A 188 -14.23 13.04 -17.75
C GLU A 188 -12.71 13.09 -17.90
N ILE A 189 -11.94 12.88 -16.82
CA ILE A 189 -10.49 12.69 -16.91
C ILE A 189 -10.14 11.57 -17.89
N GLY A 190 -10.98 10.53 -18.00
CA GLY A 190 -10.80 9.41 -18.92
C GLY A 190 -10.86 9.80 -20.41
N ASN A 191 -11.29 11.03 -20.75
CA ASN A 191 -11.26 11.54 -22.12
C ASN A 191 -9.86 12.02 -22.55
N LEU A 192 -8.92 12.20 -21.61
CA LEU A 192 -7.57 12.67 -21.86
C LEU A 192 -6.67 11.56 -22.43
N SER A 193 -7.05 10.98 -23.57
CA SER A 193 -6.41 9.80 -24.17
C SER A 193 -4.90 9.92 -24.45
N LYS A 194 -4.32 11.12 -24.44
CA LYS A 194 -2.88 11.38 -24.61
C LYS A 194 -2.14 11.61 -23.29
N LEU A 195 -2.82 11.52 -22.15
CA LEU A 195 -2.24 11.80 -20.85
C LEU A 195 -1.17 10.76 -20.52
N GLU A 196 0.02 11.23 -20.21
CA GLU A 196 1.20 10.46 -19.81
C GLU A 196 1.41 10.61 -18.29
N GLU A 197 1.12 11.78 -17.74
CA GLU A 197 1.30 12.07 -16.31
C GLU A 197 0.07 12.73 -15.69
N PHE A 198 -0.41 12.15 -14.59
CA PHE A 198 -1.49 12.71 -13.78
C PHE A 198 -1.14 12.71 -12.30
N TRP A 199 -0.84 13.90 -11.76
CA TRP A 199 -0.35 14.06 -10.38
C TRP A 199 -1.28 14.96 -9.58
N ILE A 200 -1.91 14.40 -8.55
CA ILE A 200 -2.82 15.12 -7.64
C ILE A 200 -2.47 14.93 -6.16
N THR A 201 -1.31 14.33 -5.87
CA THR A 201 -0.84 14.05 -4.50
C THR A 201 -0.89 15.28 -3.58
N ASN A 202 -1.20 15.09 -2.31
CA ASN A 202 -1.31 16.15 -1.29
C ASN A 202 -2.37 17.20 -1.66
N ASN A 203 -3.63 16.78 -1.71
CA ASN A 203 -4.80 17.64 -1.84
C ASN A 203 -5.89 17.12 -0.87
N SER A 204 -7.15 17.51 -1.08
CA SER A 204 -8.31 17.06 -0.31
C SER A 204 -9.36 16.38 -1.21
N PHE A 205 -8.92 15.65 -2.25
CA PHE A 205 -9.85 14.93 -3.13
C PHE A 205 -10.60 13.85 -2.36
N THR A 206 -11.91 13.76 -2.59
CA THR A 206 -12.84 12.80 -1.97
C THR A 206 -13.45 11.89 -3.05
N GLY A 207 -14.40 11.02 -2.67
CA GLY A 207 -15.07 10.11 -3.60
C GLY A 207 -14.20 8.91 -3.99
N GLU A 208 -14.59 8.20 -5.04
CA GLU A 208 -13.87 7.00 -5.51
C GLU A 208 -12.85 7.34 -6.59
N ILE A 209 -11.91 6.43 -6.85
CA ILE A 209 -11.07 6.48 -8.06
C ILE A 209 -11.96 6.09 -9.25
N PRO A 210 -12.27 7.00 -10.20
CA PRO A 210 -13.19 6.70 -11.29
C PRO A 210 -12.62 5.59 -12.19
N PRO A 211 -13.41 4.55 -12.53
CA PRO A 211 -12.97 3.47 -13.41
C PRO A 211 -12.50 3.95 -14.79
N GLU A 212 -12.97 5.11 -15.24
CA GLU A 212 -12.59 5.79 -16.49
C GLU A 212 -11.10 6.15 -16.55
N ILE A 213 -10.38 6.21 -15.41
CA ILE A 213 -8.92 6.32 -15.41
C ILE A 213 -8.29 5.20 -16.25
N GLY A 214 -8.90 4.01 -16.29
CA GLY A 214 -8.46 2.90 -17.13
C GLY A 214 -8.51 3.15 -18.65
N ASN A 215 -9.09 4.26 -19.11
CA ASN A 215 -9.08 4.68 -20.51
C ASN A 215 -7.77 5.40 -20.91
N LEU A 216 -6.96 5.81 -19.93
CA LEU A 216 -5.72 6.56 -20.13
C LEU A 216 -4.56 5.66 -20.54
N ILE A 217 -4.69 4.93 -21.64
CA ILE A 217 -3.75 3.87 -22.03
C ILE A 217 -2.30 4.32 -22.25
N ASN A 218 -2.05 5.63 -22.41
CA ASN A 218 -0.71 6.21 -22.53
C ASN A 218 -0.11 6.65 -21.19
N LEU A 219 -0.86 6.49 -20.09
CA LEU A 219 -0.44 6.96 -18.78
C LEU A 219 0.78 6.18 -18.30
N GLU A 220 1.84 6.91 -17.99
CA GLU A 220 3.08 6.41 -17.42
C GLU A 220 3.14 6.66 -15.91
N ARG A 221 2.48 7.71 -15.41
CA ARG A 221 2.53 8.10 -14.00
C ARG A 221 1.16 8.51 -13.47
N LEU A 222 0.72 7.83 -12.42
CA LEU A 222 -0.49 8.13 -11.68
C LEU A 222 -0.18 8.29 -10.19
N THR A 223 -0.33 9.51 -9.66
CA THR A 223 -0.05 9.79 -8.23
C THR A 223 -1.24 10.49 -7.58
N LEU A 224 -1.88 9.74 -6.68
CA LEU A 224 -3.14 10.07 -5.99
C LEU A 224 -2.94 10.20 -4.47
N GLY A 225 -1.72 9.99 -3.97
CA GLY A 225 -1.46 9.83 -2.54
C GLY A 225 -1.78 11.05 -1.67
N ASN A 226 -1.99 10.86 -0.37
CA ASN A 226 -2.34 11.90 0.61
C ASN A 226 -3.55 12.73 0.17
N ASN A 227 -4.69 12.06 0.03
CA ASN A 227 -6.00 12.64 -0.23
C ASN A 227 -7.02 11.98 0.72
N GLN A 228 -8.32 12.12 0.45
CA GLN A 228 -9.41 11.47 1.17
C GLN A 228 -10.21 10.54 0.24
N LEU A 229 -9.52 9.88 -0.72
CA LEU A 229 -10.16 8.98 -1.67
C LEU A 229 -10.65 7.72 -0.96
N THR A 230 -11.84 7.27 -1.34
CA THR A 230 -12.58 6.15 -0.75
C THR A 230 -12.89 5.09 -1.82
N GLY A 231 -13.66 4.06 -1.46
CA GLY A 231 -14.07 3.01 -2.40
C GLY A 231 -12.94 2.03 -2.68
N VAL A 232 -13.01 1.33 -3.82
CA VAL A 232 -12.03 0.30 -4.19
C VAL A 232 -11.06 0.80 -5.25
N ILE A 233 -9.90 0.16 -5.36
CA ILE A 233 -9.04 0.32 -6.54
C ILE A 233 -9.75 -0.36 -7.73
N PRO A 234 -10.16 0.38 -8.78
CA PRO A 234 -10.91 -0.21 -9.89
C PRO A 234 -10.04 -1.18 -10.67
N SER A 235 -10.59 -2.34 -11.06
CA SER A 235 -9.85 -3.35 -11.84
C SER A 235 -9.40 -2.82 -13.22
N THR A 236 -10.05 -1.78 -13.74
CA THR A 236 -9.66 -1.08 -14.96
C THR A 236 -8.27 -0.44 -14.87
N ILE A 237 -7.68 -0.30 -13.68
CA ILE A 237 -6.28 0.11 -13.51
C ILE A 237 -5.34 -0.80 -14.30
N GLY A 238 -5.66 -2.09 -14.43
CA GLY A 238 -4.84 -3.05 -15.19
C GLY A 238 -4.83 -2.83 -16.70
N ASN A 239 -5.62 -1.89 -17.23
CA ASN A 239 -5.55 -1.47 -18.63
C ASN A 239 -4.37 -0.52 -18.91
N LEU A 240 -3.78 0.08 -17.87
CA LEU A 240 -2.70 1.06 -17.98
C LEU A 240 -1.34 0.38 -18.21
N VAL A 241 -1.21 -0.41 -19.27
CA VAL A 241 -0.05 -1.28 -19.50
C VAL A 241 1.30 -0.54 -19.64
N ASN A 242 1.27 0.77 -19.89
CA ASN A 242 2.45 1.64 -19.96
C ASN A 242 2.82 2.28 -18.61
N LEU A 243 2.04 2.03 -17.55
CA LEU A 243 2.21 2.66 -16.25
C LEU A 243 3.52 2.21 -15.60
N LYS A 244 4.33 3.20 -15.23
CA LYS A 244 5.63 3.07 -14.55
C LYS A 244 5.54 3.42 -13.07
N SER A 245 4.62 4.32 -12.70
CA SER A 245 4.34 4.69 -11.30
C SER A 245 2.86 4.57 -10.99
N PHE A 246 2.55 3.88 -9.90
CA PHE A 246 1.24 3.96 -9.28
C PHE A 246 1.37 4.23 -7.77
N GLY A 247 0.98 5.43 -7.36
CA GLY A 247 0.93 5.83 -5.95
C GLY A 247 -0.47 6.28 -5.55
N ALA A 248 -1.05 5.66 -4.52
CA ALA A 248 -2.33 6.05 -3.93
C ALA A 248 -2.29 5.94 -2.39
N SER A 249 -1.10 6.09 -1.81
CA SER A 249 -0.88 6.00 -0.36
C SER A 249 -1.64 7.08 0.43
N GLY A 250 -1.85 6.88 1.72
CA GLY A 250 -2.44 7.92 2.58
C GLY A 250 -3.83 8.35 2.12
N ASN A 251 -4.71 7.38 1.90
CA ASN A 251 -6.11 7.57 1.53
C ASN A 251 -6.99 6.65 2.39
N GLU A 252 -8.29 6.62 2.09
CA GLU A 252 -9.29 5.79 2.76
C GLU A 252 -9.76 4.64 1.84
N LEU A 253 -8.87 4.14 0.97
CA LEU A 253 -9.20 3.09 -0.01
C LEU A 253 -9.46 1.75 0.69
N THR A 254 -10.45 1.02 0.20
CA THR A 254 -10.97 -0.23 0.78
C THR A 254 -10.97 -1.37 -0.26
N GLY A 255 -11.40 -2.56 0.15
CA GLY A 255 -11.49 -3.73 -0.72
C GLY A 255 -10.13 -4.36 -1.01
N SER A 256 -10.09 -5.31 -1.94
CA SER A 256 -8.85 -6.03 -2.29
C SER A 256 -8.05 -5.32 -3.36
N ILE A 257 -6.73 -5.51 -3.35
CA ILE A 257 -5.88 -5.18 -4.49
C ILE A 257 -6.33 -6.04 -5.69
N PRO A 258 -6.77 -5.44 -6.81
CA PRO A 258 -7.28 -6.21 -7.95
C PRO A 258 -6.19 -7.06 -8.59
N ILE A 259 -6.54 -8.27 -9.05
CA ILE A 259 -5.55 -9.19 -9.67
C ILE A 259 -4.95 -8.61 -10.95
N GLU A 260 -5.69 -7.72 -11.62
CA GLU A 260 -5.32 -7.02 -12.82
C GLU A 260 -4.11 -6.08 -12.63
N ILE A 261 -3.72 -5.78 -11.38
CA ILE A 261 -2.47 -5.07 -11.08
C ILE A 261 -1.27 -5.77 -11.73
N GLY A 262 -1.30 -7.11 -11.83
CA GLY A 262 -0.25 -7.89 -12.47
C GLY A 262 -0.12 -7.70 -13.99
N ASN A 263 -1.02 -6.96 -14.64
CA ASN A 263 -0.89 -6.57 -16.05
C ASN A 263 0.09 -5.40 -16.25
N LEU A 264 0.41 -4.65 -15.18
CA LEU A 264 1.24 -3.45 -15.21
C LEU A 264 2.74 -3.78 -15.30
N THR A 265 3.15 -4.56 -16.29
CA THR A 265 4.51 -5.11 -16.38
C THR A 265 5.63 -4.07 -16.53
N GLN A 266 5.29 -2.80 -16.82
CA GLN A 266 6.23 -1.67 -16.87
C GLN A 266 6.36 -0.93 -15.53
N LEU A 267 5.68 -1.38 -14.47
CA LEU A 267 5.63 -0.69 -13.19
C LEU A 267 6.96 -0.80 -12.46
N HIS A 268 7.48 0.34 -12.01
CA HIS A 268 8.72 0.47 -11.22
C HIS A 268 8.41 0.79 -9.76
N VAL A 269 7.27 1.43 -9.49
CA VAL A 269 6.82 1.81 -8.15
C VAL A 269 5.35 1.45 -7.95
N LEU A 270 5.05 0.72 -6.87
CA LEU A 270 3.70 0.47 -6.39
C LEU A 270 3.60 0.89 -4.93
N SER A 271 2.85 1.97 -4.67
CA SER A 271 2.68 2.54 -3.35
C SER A 271 1.21 2.66 -2.98
N LEU A 272 0.74 1.79 -2.08
CA LEU A 272 -0.64 1.72 -1.60
C LEU A 272 -0.70 1.69 -0.05
N HIS A 273 0.39 2.07 0.62
CA HIS A 273 0.47 2.11 2.08
C HIS A 273 -0.49 3.13 2.70
N ASP A 274 -0.76 3.03 3.99
CA ASP A 274 -1.64 3.94 4.73
C ASP A 274 -3.05 4.03 4.10
N ASN A 275 -3.75 2.89 4.08
CA ASN A 275 -5.12 2.75 3.55
C ASN A 275 -5.91 1.69 4.36
N HIS A 276 -7.10 1.34 3.88
CA HIS A 276 -7.97 0.30 4.42
C HIS A 276 -8.11 -0.93 3.50
N LEU A 277 -7.06 -1.26 2.75
CA LEU A 277 -7.07 -2.39 1.82
C LEU A 277 -7.13 -3.72 2.59
N THR A 278 -7.88 -4.68 2.06
CA THR A 278 -8.21 -5.97 2.69
C THR A 278 -7.92 -7.14 1.75
N GLY A 279 -8.04 -8.36 2.27
CA GLY A 279 -7.85 -9.58 1.46
C GLY A 279 -6.39 -9.85 1.11
N PRO A 280 -6.14 -10.89 0.28
CA PRO A 280 -4.79 -11.34 -0.04
C PRO A 280 -4.06 -10.42 -1.00
N ILE A 281 -2.72 -10.37 -0.84
CA ILE A 281 -1.83 -9.86 -1.87
C ILE A 281 -1.96 -10.82 -3.07
N PRO A 282 -2.38 -10.35 -4.26
CA PRO A 282 -2.61 -11.23 -5.39
C PRO A 282 -1.29 -11.83 -5.89
N SER A 283 -1.28 -13.13 -6.21
CA SER A 283 -0.08 -13.81 -6.74
C SER A 283 0.43 -13.21 -8.05
N THR A 284 -0.45 -12.53 -8.80
CA THR A 284 -0.10 -11.80 -10.02
C THR A 284 0.89 -10.65 -9.77
N ILE A 285 1.14 -10.25 -8.51
CA ILE A 285 2.21 -9.30 -8.17
C ILE A 285 3.59 -9.78 -8.66
N GLY A 286 3.81 -11.10 -8.73
CA GLY A 286 5.05 -11.68 -9.23
C GLY A 286 5.30 -11.44 -10.73
N ASN A 287 4.31 -10.94 -11.48
CA ASN A 287 4.48 -10.57 -12.89
C ASN A 287 5.20 -9.21 -13.05
N LEU A 288 5.27 -8.40 -12.00
CA LEU A 288 5.81 -7.03 -12.02
C LEU A 288 7.34 -7.01 -11.98
N THR A 289 8.00 -7.72 -12.89
CA THR A 289 9.46 -7.94 -12.86
C THR A 289 10.31 -6.67 -13.03
N ASN A 290 9.72 -5.55 -13.47
CA ASN A 290 10.38 -4.23 -13.51
C ASN A 290 10.23 -3.43 -12.20
N LEU A 291 9.47 -3.95 -11.22
CA LEU A 291 9.27 -3.28 -9.95
C LEU A 291 10.61 -3.15 -9.22
N GLY A 292 10.94 -1.94 -8.78
CA GLY A 292 12.22 -1.63 -8.15
C GLY A 292 13.38 -1.32 -9.12
N VAL A 293 13.21 -1.50 -10.43
CA VAL A 293 14.30 -1.25 -11.40
C VAL A 293 14.57 0.24 -11.56
N TRP A 294 15.85 0.64 -11.50
CA TRP A 294 16.21 2.04 -11.73
C TRP A 294 16.21 2.41 -13.23
N ASP A 295 15.27 3.24 -13.69
CA ASP A 295 15.29 3.92 -15.00
C ASP A 295 15.63 5.41 -14.84
N SER A 296 16.84 5.81 -15.25
CA SER A 296 17.31 7.20 -15.13
C SER A 296 16.43 8.22 -15.85
N GLN A 297 15.80 7.87 -16.97
CA GLN A 297 14.90 8.81 -17.68
C GLN A 297 13.62 9.02 -16.88
N TYR A 298 13.15 7.96 -16.21
CA TYR A 298 12.00 8.00 -15.35
C TYR A 298 12.26 8.81 -14.06
N TYR A 299 13.41 8.59 -13.42
CA TYR A 299 13.76 9.21 -12.14
C TYR A 299 14.25 10.65 -12.23
N ASP A 300 14.93 11.06 -13.31
CA ASP A 300 15.39 12.44 -13.46
C ASP A 300 14.22 13.44 -13.48
N ILE A 301 13.10 13.08 -14.12
CA ILE A 301 11.88 13.91 -14.15
C ILE A 301 11.34 14.11 -12.73
N ILE A 302 11.25 13.03 -11.95
CA ILE A 302 10.77 13.03 -10.56
C ILE A 302 11.74 13.82 -9.65
N MET A 303 13.04 13.59 -9.76
CA MET A 303 14.04 14.21 -8.89
C MET A 303 14.35 15.67 -9.27
N SER A 304 13.98 16.11 -10.47
CA SER A 304 14.10 17.51 -10.91
C SER A 304 13.07 18.44 -10.27
N GLY A 305 12.01 17.88 -9.65
CA GLY A 305 11.03 18.61 -8.85
C GLY A 305 11.63 19.18 -7.55
N PRO A 306 11.49 20.49 -7.27
CA PRO A 306 11.96 21.09 -6.03
C PRO A 306 11.34 20.42 -4.81
N GLY A 307 12.22 19.85 -3.97
CA GLY A 307 11.87 19.27 -2.69
C GLY A 307 12.06 17.75 -2.57
N GLY A 308 12.42 17.03 -3.64
CA GLY A 308 12.55 15.57 -3.58
C GLY A 308 11.23 14.94 -3.15
N MET A 309 10.36 14.69 -4.14
CA MET A 309 8.99 14.21 -3.91
C MET A 309 8.97 12.95 -3.02
N GLY A 310 7.91 12.80 -2.21
CA GLY A 310 7.82 11.88 -1.05
C GLY A 310 7.91 10.38 -1.36
N MET A 311 7.43 9.53 -0.43
CA MET A 311 7.64 8.07 -0.48
C MET A 311 7.00 7.33 -1.69
N ASP A 312 6.01 7.91 -2.38
CA ASP A 312 5.35 7.30 -3.55
C ASP A 312 6.22 7.17 -4.82
N TYR A 313 7.47 7.62 -4.78
CA TYR A 313 8.32 7.72 -5.97
C TYR A 313 9.59 6.88 -5.89
N TRP A 314 9.89 6.29 -4.73
CA TRP A 314 11.06 5.43 -4.58
C TRP A 314 10.75 4.01 -5.13
N PRO A 315 11.64 3.41 -5.93
CA PRO A 315 11.49 2.04 -6.43
C PRO A 315 11.28 1.05 -5.30
N ALA A 316 10.05 0.59 -5.12
CA ALA A 316 9.65 -0.29 -4.03
C ALA A 316 8.23 -0.84 -4.21
N LEU A 317 7.93 -1.84 -3.38
CA LEU A 317 6.58 -2.29 -3.09
C LEU A 317 6.20 -1.81 -1.68
N TYR A 318 5.35 -0.78 -1.58
CA TYR A 318 4.88 -0.24 -0.29
C TYR A 318 3.39 -0.53 -0.08
N LEU A 319 3.07 -1.51 0.76
CA LEU A 319 1.70 -1.90 1.12
C LEU A 319 1.46 -1.86 2.64
N SER A 320 2.36 -1.25 3.41
CA SER A 320 2.27 -1.19 4.87
C SER A 320 1.03 -0.43 5.37
N ASN A 321 0.67 -0.63 6.64
CA ASN A 321 -0.44 0.09 7.30
C ASN A 321 -1.77 -0.07 6.53
N ASN A 322 -2.19 -1.32 6.35
CA ASN A 322 -3.45 -1.71 5.74
C ASN A 322 -4.10 -2.83 6.58
N GLN A 323 -5.12 -3.51 6.05
CA GLN A 323 -5.71 -4.72 6.65
C GLN A 323 -5.56 -5.95 5.72
N LEU A 324 -4.45 -6.01 4.97
CA LEU A 324 -4.17 -7.13 4.05
C LEU A 324 -4.02 -8.43 4.85
N SER A 325 -4.57 -9.52 4.33
CA SER A 325 -4.64 -10.81 5.03
C SER A 325 -4.25 -11.98 4.14
N GLY A 326 -4.28 -13.21 4.65
CA GLY A 326 -3.86 -14.39 3.89
C GLY A 326 -2.34 -14.49 3.75
N PRO A 327 -1.85 -15.54 3.07
CA PRO A 327 -0.43 -15.82 2.97
C PRO A 327 0.31 -14.88 2.00
N LEU A 328 1.61 -14.70 2.24
CA LEU A 328 2.50 -14.12 1.24
C LEU A 328 2.54 -15.04 0.00
N PRO A 329 2.30 -14.53 -1.21
CA PRO A 329 2.39 -15.35 -2.43
C PRO A 329 3.85 -15.71 -2.72
N SER A 330 4.09 -16.99 -3.06
CA SER A 330 5.43 -17.48 -3.46
C SER A 330 6.02 -16.73 -4.67
N GLU A 331 5.13 -16.25 -5.55
CA GLU A 331 5.46 -15.50 -6.75
C GLU A 331 6.14 -14.16 -6.46
N LEU A 332 6.08 -13.65 -5.22
CA LEU A 332 6.87 -12.50 -4.80
C LEU A 332 8.38 -12.73 -5.02
N GLY A 333 8.84 -13.98 -4.90
CA GLY A 333 10.21 -14.39 -5.20
C GLY A 333 10.65 -14.18 -6.65
N ASN A 334 9.71 -13.96 -7.59
CA ASN A 334 10.04 -13.64 -8.98
C ASN A 334 10.59 -12.22 -9.16
N LEU A 335 10.40 -11.34 -8.17
CA LEU A 335 10.80 -9.92 -8.23
C LEU A 335 12.28 -9.73 -7.89
N THR A 336 13.15 -10.38 -8.67
CA THR A 336 14.60 -10.48 -8.41
C THR A 336 15.36 -9.14 -8.43
N ALA A 337 14.77 -8.11 -9.05
CA ALA A 337 15.32 -6.75 -9.14
C ALA A 337 14.80 -5.79 -8.06
N LEU A 338 13.83 -6.22 -7.24
CA LEU A 338 13.20 -5.36 -6.24
C LEU A 338 14.11 -5.18 -5.03
N GLU A 339 14.49 -3.93 -4.74
CA GLU A 339 15.40 -3.61 -3.64
C GLU A 339 14.66 -3.39 -2.30
N GLN A 340 13.41 -2.95 -2.33
CA GLN A 340 12.66 -2.57 -1.14
C GLN A 340 11.23 -3.10 -1.14
N VAL A 341 10.87 -3.76 -0.04
CA VAL A 341 9.52 -4.26 0.22
C VAL A 341 9.11 -3.81 1.62
N ASN A 342 7.95 -3.18 1.74
CA ASN A 342 7.34 -2.88 3.02
C ASN A 342 5.90 -3.37 3.05
N LEU A 343 5.64 -4.38 3.88
CA LEU A 343 4.32 -4.96 4.13
C LEU A 343 3.98 -4.89 5.63
N SER A 344 4.68 -4.07 6.42
CA SER A 344 4.49 -3.99 7.87
C SER A 344 3.08 -3.52 8.25
N ASN A 345 2.66 -3.77 9.49
CA ASN A 345 1.36 -3.33 10.02
C ASN A 345 0.18 -3.78 9.13
N ASN A 346 0.02 -5.10 9.01
CA ASN A 346 -1.07 -5.74 8.27
C ASN A 346 -1.57 -6.98 9.04
N ASN A 347 -2.44 -7.79 8.43
CA ASN A 347 -2.96 -9.04 8.97
C ASN A 347 -2.46 -10.26 8.18
N ILE A 348 -1.27 -10.18 7.57
CA ILE A 348 -0.71 -11.25 6.71
C ILE A 348 -0.42 -12.49 7.57
N THR A 349 -0.85 -13.66 7.11
CA THR A 349 -0.74 -14.94 7.82
C THR A 349 0.19 -15.92 7.10
N GLY A 350 0.34 -17.13 7.65
CA GLY A 350 1.03 -18.22 6.98
C GLY A 350 2.57 -18.10 7.01
N PRO A 351 3.26 -19.08 6.41
CA PRO A 351 4.72 -19.11 6.38
C PRO A 351 5.30 -18.06 5.44
N ILE A 352 6.55 -17.67 5.73
CA ILE A 352 7.39 -16.94 4.79
C ILE A 352 7.78 -17.91 3.66
N PRO A 353 7.46 -17.63 2.37
CA PRO A 353 7.84 -18.50 1.27
C PRO A 353 9.37 -18.56 1.07
N PRO A 354 9.97 -19.76 0.87
CA PRO A 354 11.40 -19.89 0.61
C PRO A 354 11.84 -19.18 -0.68
N GLU A 355 10.94 -18.98 -1.64
CA GLU A 355 11.18 -18.25 -2.89
C GLU A 355 11.62 -16.80 -2.65
N ILE A 356 11.35 -16.20 -1.49
CA ILE A 356 11.89 -14.88 -1.14
C ILE A 356 13.42 -14.89 -1.17
N GLY A 357 14.08 -16.03 -0.91
CA GLY A 357 15.52 -16.19 -1.06
C GLY A 357 16.05 -15.97 -2.48
N ASN A 358 15.18 -15.94 -3.51
CA ASN A 358 15.54 -15.64 -4.89
C ASN A 358 15.63 -14.13 -5.19
N MET A 359 15.20 -13.26 -4.28
CA MET A 359 15.15 -11.80 -4.48
C MET A 359 16.53 -11.16 -4.35
N THR A 360 17.44 -11.45 -5.28
CA THR A 360 18.88 -11.13 -5.16
C THR A 360 19.23 -9.64 -5.04
N ALA A 361 18.35 -8.73 -5.48
CA ALA A 361 18.55 -7.29 -5.33
C ALA A 361 18.05 -6.73 -3.98
N LEU A 362 17.30 -7.50 -3.19
CA LEU A 362 16.63 -7.04 -1.97
C LEU A 362 17.63 -6.50 -0.95
N ILE A 363 17.35 -5.30 -0.45
CA ILE A 363 18.13 -4.56 0.55
C ILE A 363 17.31 -4.36 1.82
N VAL A 364 16.00 -4.11 1.67
CA VAL A 364 15.09 -3.84 2.78
C VAL A 364 13.81 -4.66 2.61
N MET A 365 13.46 -5.40 3.65
CA MET A 365 12.17 -6.09 3.77
C MET A 365 11.58 -5.88 5.16
N GLU A 366 10.53 -5.07 5.22
CA GLU A 366 9.78 -4.76 6.44
C GLU A 366 8.50 -5.61 6.46
N LEU A 367 8.40 -6.50 7.43
CA LEU A 367 7.31 -7.48 7.62
C LEU A 367 6.78 -7.49 9.06
N GLN A 368 7.27 -6.58 9.91
CA GLN A 368 6.86 -6.47 11.30
C GLN A 368 5.37 -6.16 11.47
N ASP A 369 4.85 -6.47 12.65
CA ASP A 369 3.46 -6.19 13.02
C ASP A 369 2.47 -6.86 12.05
N ASN A 370 2.62 -8.18 11.91
CA ASN A 370 1.79 -9.05 11.08
C ASN A 370 1.43 -10.33 11.88
N MET A 371 0.86 -11.32 11.20
CA MET A 371 0.46 -12.60 11.77
C MET A 371 1.20 -13.79 11.12
N LEU A 372 2.40 -13.54 10.58
CA LEU A 372 3.22 -14.56 9.92
C LEU A 372 3.56 -15.68 10.90
N SER A 373 3.47 -16.92 10.47
CA SER A 373 3.63 -18.11 11.31
C SER A 373 4.59 -19.12 10.71
N GLY A 374 4.90 -20.19 11.43
CA GLY A 374 5.80 -21.23 10.95
C GLY A 374 7.28 -20.89 11.14
N VAL A 375 8.14 -21.68 10.51
CA VAL A 375 9.60 -21.60 10.65
C VAL A 375 10.22 -20.65 9.62
N LEU A 376 11.38 -20.09 9.94
CA LEU A 376 12.16 -19.31 8.96
C LEU A 376 12.77 -20.25 7.91
N PRO A 377 12.57 -19.99 6.60
CA PRO A 377 13.25 -20.74 5.55
C PRO A 377 14.74 -20.40 5.52
N SER A 378 15.58 -21.42 5.39
CA SER A 378 17.04 -21.29 5.30
C SER A 378 17.49 -20.48 4.07
N GLU A 379 16.67 -20.48 3.03
CA GLU A 379 16.87 -19.82 1.74
C GLU A 379 16.98 -18.30 1.87
N LEU A 380 16.44 -17.68 2.94
CA LEU A 380 16.65 -16.25 3.20
C LEU A 380 18.13 -15.90 3.42
N GLY A 381 18.95 -16.88 3.83
CA GLY A 381 20.40 -16.73 3.93
C GLY A 381 21.11 -16.54 2.59
N ASN A 382 20.43 -16.77 1.47
CA ASN A 382 20.95 -16.55 0.11
C ASN A 382 20.91 -15.08 -0.32
N LEU A 383 20.25 -14.20 0.45
CA LEU A 383 20.07 -12.79 0.09
C LEU A 383 21.37 -12.00 0.27
N PRO A 384 22.03 -11.55 -0.82
CA PRO A 384 23.42 -11.10 -0.76
C PRO A 384 23.59 -9.68 -0.19
N ASN A 385 22.55 -8.84 -0.26
CA ASN A 385 22.62 -7.42 0.12
C ASN A 385 21.96 -7.14 1.48
N MET A 386 21.39 -8.14 2.14
CA MET A 386 20.64 -7.98 3.39
C MET A 386 21.53 -7.85 4.64
N ASN A 387 22.79 -7.42 4.48
CA ASN A 387 23.70 -7.09 5.58
C ASN A 387 24.15 -5.62 5.54
N THR A 388 23.68 -4.84 4.57
CA THR A 388 24.19 -3.49 4.30
C THR A 388 23.76 -2.46 5.33
N ILE A 389 22.58 -2.62 5.93
CA ILE A 389 22.01 -1.69 6.92
C ILE A 389 21.47 -2.45 8.13
N GLU A 390 21.45 -1.79 9.30
CA GLU A 390 20.81 -2.37 10.49
C GLU A 390 19.33 -2.66 10.24
N SER A 391 18.87 -3.83 10.69
CA SER A 391 17.49 -4.30 10.54
C SER A 391 16.96 -4.33 9.10
N SER A 392 17.81 -4.61 8.11
CA SER A 392 17.40 -4.74 6.71
C SER A 392 16.26 -5.74 6.49
N PHE A 393 16.16 -6.79 7.31
CA PHE A 393 15.04 -7.72 7.29
C PHE A 393 14.32 -7.62 8.64
N ASN A 394 13.12 -7.05 8.70
CA ASN A 394 12.41 -6.83 9.97
C ASN A 394 11.19 -7.75 10.08
N LEU A 395 11.24 -8.70 11.02
CA LEU A 395 10.18 -9.67 11.30
C LEU A 395 9.56 -9.50 12.69
N ASN A 396 9.84 -8.39 13.37
CA ASN A 396 9.37 -8.18 14.73
C ASN A 396 7.84 -8.32 14.85
N SER A 397 7.33 -8.68 16.03
CA SER A 397 5.88 -8.72 16.30
C SER A 397 5.11 -9.60 15.30
N ASN A 398 5.47 -10.88 15.22
CA ASN A 398 4.79 -11.88 14.40
C ASN A 398 4.52 -13.16 15.23
N LYS A 399 4.09 -14.24 14.57
CA LYS A 399 3.87 -15.57 15.18
C LYS A 399 4.90 -16.60 14.70
N LEU A 400 6.08 -16.14 14.28
CA LEU A 400 7.14 -17.01 13.79
C LEU A 400 7.77 -17.77 14.95
N ARG A 401 8.32 -18.94 14.63
CA ARG A 401 8.76 -19.91 15.63
C ARG A 401 9.83 -20.83 15.09
N GLY A 402 10.24 -21.80 15.92
CA GLY A 402 11.19 -22.81 15.53
C GLY A 402 12.63 -22.39 15.84
N GLN A 403 13.57 -23.17 15.33
CA GLN A 403 14.98 -22.81 15.37
C GLN A 403 15.29 -21.81 14.26
N ILE A 404 16.21 -20.88 14.54
CA ILE A 404 16.73 -19.94 13.53
C ILE A 404 17.82 -20.69 12.73
N PRO A 405 17.71 -20.79 11.40
CA PRO A 405 18.76 -21.41 10.57
C PRO A 405 20.11 -20.69 10.68
N GLU A 406 21.22 -21.44 10.66
CA GLU A 406 22.59 -20.87 10.67
C GLU A 406 22.88 -20.07 9.38
N GLU A 407 22.20 -20.38 8.28
CA GLU A 407 22.29 -19.66 7.01
C GLU A 407 21.92 -18.17 7.16
N LEU A 408 21.08 -17.82 8.14
CA LEU A 408 20.68 -16.44 8.42
C LEU A 408 21.78 -15.60 9.08
N CYS A 409 22.93 -16.20 9.41
CA CYS A 409 24.10 -15.44 9.89
C CYS A 409 24.62 -14.39 8.89
N ASN A 410 24.24 -14.50 7.62
CA ASN A 410 24.67 -13.59 6.56
C ASN A 410 23.80 -12.33 6.44
N ILE A 411 22.69 -12.24 7.16
CA ILE A 411 21.72 -11.15 7.05
C ILE A 411 21.49 -10.44 8.39
N LYS A 412 21.22 -9.14 8.36
CA LYS A 412 20.82 -8.36 9.54
C LYS A 412 19.30 -8.43 9.67
N ILE A 413 18.84 -9.16 10.68
CA ILE A 413 17.44 -9.52 10.86
C ILE A 413 16.90 -9.10 12.23
N GLY A 414 15.75 -8.42 12.26
CA GLY A 414 14.97 -8.15 13.45
C GLY A 414 14.01 -9.31 13.71
N LEU A 415 14.10 -9.93 14.90
CA LEU A 415 13.34 -11.14 15.27
C LEU A 415 12.58 -10.99 16.60
N GLY A 416 12.48 -9.78 17.13
CA GLY A 416 11.81 -9.47 18.39
C GLY A 416 10.34 -9.90 18.39
N ASP A 417 9.77 -10.13 19.57
CA ASP A 417 8.34 -10.44 19.74
C ASP A 417 7.83 -11.57 18.81
N ASN A 418 8.60 -12.66 18.75
CA ASN A 418 8.28 -13.93 18.11
C ASN A 418 8.58 -15.10 19.07
N ALA A 419 8.29 -16.34 18.67
CA ALA A 419 8.42 -17.56 19.47
C ALA A 419 9.59 -18.47 19.02
N PHE A 420 10.78 -17.88 18.75
CA PHE A 420 11.97 -18.66 18.37
C PHE A 420 12.61 -19.39 19.56
N CYS A 421 13.28 -20.50 19.25
CA CYS A 421 13.87 -21.41 20.22
C CYS A 421 15.35 -21.70 19.96
N PRO A 422 16.14 -22.02 21.02
CA PRO A 422 17.51 -22.50 20.88
C PRO A 422 17.58 -23.89 20.18
N PRO A 423 18.77 -24.29 19.67
CA PRO A 423 20.04 -23.57 19.74
C PRO A 423 20.03 -22.32 18.85
N TRP A 424 20.63 -21.25 19.36
CA TRP A 424 20.81 -20.02 18.60
C TRP A 424 22.00 -20.19 17.64
N PRO A 425 21.93 -19.64 16.41
CA PRO A 425 23.07 -19.65 15.50
C PRO A 425 24.34 -19.13 16.16
N SER A 426 25.47 -19.75 15.85
CA SER A 426 26.77 -19.39 16.43
C SER A 426 27.09 -17.88 16.33
N CYS A 427 26.73 -17.25 15.22
CA CYS A 427 26.92 -15.81 15.00
C CYS A 427 26.09 -14.91 15.93
N PHE A 428 24.99 -15.42 16.52
CA PHE A 428 24.15 -14.71 17.48
C PHE A 428 24.80 -14.67 18.88
N LEU A 429 25.77 -15.56 19.14
CA LEU A 429 26.49 -15.65 20.40
C LEU A 429 27.76 -14.78 20.43
N GLU A 430 28.24 -14.34 19.26
CA GLU A 430 29.57 -13.71 19.11
C GLU A 430 29.56 -12.26 18.56
N SER A 431 28.42 -11.65 18.18
CA SER A 431 28.46 -10.36 17.44
C SER A 431 27.36 -9.31 17.74
N GLU A 432 27.72 -8.05 17.47
CA GLU A 432 26.87 -6.84 17.35
C GLU A 432 26.01 -6.83 16.06
N ASN A 433 25.91 -7.94 15.31
CA ASN A 433 25.22 -8.02 14.00
C ASN A 433 23.69 -8.09 14.10
N ILE A 434 23.13 -8.01 15.31
CA ILE A 434 21.70 -8.09 15.53
C ILE A 434 21.30 -6.87 16.34
N THR A 435 20.59 -5.96 15.69
CA THR A 435 19.68 -5.06 16.41
C THR A 435 18.51 -5.91 16.87
N ILE A 436 18.65 -6.57 18.03
CA ILE A 436 17.50 -7.07 18.78
C ILE A 436 16.84 -5.80 19.35
N VAL A 437 16.10 -5.08 18.50
CA VAL A 437 15.29 -3.94 18.94
C VAL A 437 14.16 -4.52 19.77
N GLY A 438 14.31 -4.45 21.09
CA GLY A 438 13.42 -5.08 22.04
C GLY A 438 14.19 -6.01 22.95
N ASN A 439 14.61 -5.50 24.11
CA ASN A 439 15.27 -6.29 25.14
C ASN A 439 14.52 -7.60 25.40
N ASN A 440 15.30 -8.68 25.47
CA ASN A 440 14.95 -10.07 25.77
C ASN A 440 14.68 -10.93 24.51
N ILE A 441 15.72 -11.61 24.01
CA ILE A 441 15.53 -13.04 23.70
C ILE A 441 15.08 -13.60 25.04
N PRO A 442 13.80 -13.97 25.23
CA PRO A 442 13.40 -14.45 26.51
C PRO A 442 14.17 -15.76 26.70
N ASP A 443 14.85 -15.88 27.82
CA ASP A 443 15.53 -17.09 28.22
C ASP A 443 14.46 -18.14 28.53
N TRP A 444 13.79 -18.65 27.48
CA TRP A 444 12.92 -19.83 27.54
C TRP A 444 13.80 -21.08 27.66
N GLY A 445 14.85 -21.02 28.48
CA GLY A 445 15.46 -22.19 29.04
C GLY A 445 14.36 -22.99 29.72
N ILE A 446 14.04 -24.14 29.13
CA ILE A 446 13.15 -25.23 29.59
C ILE A 446 11.77 -25.34 28.91
N TYR A 447 11.23 -24.31 28.24
CA TYR A 447 9.86 -24.37 27.66
C TYR A 447 9.78 -24.25 26.13
N CYS A 448 10.90 -24.01 25.46
CA CYS A 448 10.94 -23.90 24.01
C CYS A 448 11.20 -25.27 23.38
N ASN A 449 10.16 -25.89 22.82
CA ASN A 449 10.26 -27.17 22.12
C ASN A 449 9.85 -27.01 20.65
N PRO A 450 10.76 -26.53 19.78
CA PRO A 450 10.43 -26.24 18.38
C PRO A 450 10.09 -27.51 17.58
N TYR A 451 10.56 -28.66 18.05
CA TYR A 451 10.26 -30.00 17.56
C TYR A 451 10.26 -30.93 18.77
N PRO A 452 9.10 -31.27 19.33
CA PRO A 452 9.07 -32.20 20.43
C PRO A 452 9.69 -33.53 20.01
N ASP A 453 10.61 -34.04 20.84
CA ASP A 453 11.01 -35.45 20.83
C ASP A 453 9.74 -36.26 21.10
N CYS A 454 8.96 -36.48 20.05
CA CYS A 454 7.72 -37.18 20.15
C CYS A 454 8.04 -38.63 20.50
N PRO A 455 7.45 -39.18 21.56
CA PRO A 455 7.60 -40.58 21.90
C PRO A 455 7.06 -41.45 20.77
N ASP A 456 7.53 -42.70 20.72
CA ASP A 456 7.24 -43.65 19.65
C ASP A 456 5.78 -43.64 19.20
N GLY A 457 5.57 -43.39 17.91
CA GLY A 457 4.26 -43.34 17.26
C GLY A 457 3.62 -41.95 17.21
N TYR A 458 4.22 -40.91 17.80
CA TYR A 458 3.78 -39.52 17.64
C TYR A 458 4.72 -38.72 16.73
N THR A 459 4.16 -37.70 16.08
CA THR A 459 4.80 -36.86 15.08
C THR A 459 4.58 -35.39 15.40
N ALA A 460 5.67 -34.64 15.40
CA ALA A 460 5.66 -33.20 15.47
C ALA A 460 5.21 -32.64 14.12
N ILE A 461 4.21 -31.76 14.11
CA ILE A 461 3.80 -31.05 12.90
C ILE A 461 4.32 -29.62 12.97
N THR A 462 4.92 -29.16 11.87
CA THR A 462 5.60 -27.87 11.73
C THR A 462 4.65 -26.69 11.56
N ASN A 463 3.32 -26.91 11.49
CA ASN A 463 2.23 -25.94 11.37
C ASN A 463 0.86 -26.56 11.77
N PRO A 464 0.58 -26.81 13.06
CA PRO A 464 -0.74 -27.27 13.45
C PRO A 464 -1.77 -26.12 13.34
N PRO A 465 -2.97 -26.36 12.80
CA PRO A 465 -4.05 -25.38 12.82
C PRO A 465 -4.57 -25.18 14.25
N PRO A 466 -5.26 -24.06 14.53
CA PRO A 466 -5.80 -23.76 15.85
C PRO A 466 -6.85 -24.80 16.26
N ILE A 467 -6.49 -25.67 17.20
CA ILE A 467 -7.41 -26.68 17.75
C ILE A 467 -8.52 -25.94 18.53
N ASN A 468 -9.78 -26.11 18.14
CA ASN A 468 -10.96 -25.53 18.79
C ASN A 468 -10.92 -23.99 18.98
N GLY A 469 -10.27 -23.24 18.08
CA GLY A 469 -10.21 -21.78 18.16
C GLY A 469 -9.36 -21.23 19.30
N GLY A 470 -8.51 -22.07 19.92
CA GLY A 470 -7.45 -21.66 20.82
C GLY A 470 -6.20 -21.19 20.08
N ASP A 471 -5.22 -20.67 20.82
CA ASP A 471 -3.92 -20.29 20.26
C ASP A 471 -3.24 -21.50 19.59
N ILE A 472 -2.57 -21.27 18.46
CA ILE A 472 -1.70 -22.26 17.83
C ILE A 472 -0.52 -22.46 18.78
N ILE A 473 -0.46 -23.61 19.45
CA ILE A 473 0.64 -23.96 20.34
C ILE A 473 1.53 -24.95 19.63
N ASP A 474 2.79 -24.57 19.51
CA ASP A 474 3.82 -25.41 18.92
C ASP A 474 4.57 -26.22 19.95
N GLY A 475 4.90 -27.45 19.57
CA GLY A 475 5.29 -28.48 20.53
C GLY A 475 4.27 -29.60 20.74
N TYR A 476 3.17 -29.64 19.96
CA TYR A 476 2.23 -30.74 20.00
C TYR A 476 2.66 -31.92 19.13
N CYS A 477 2.71 -33.07 19.77
CA CYS A 477 2.91 -34.36 19.14
C CYS A 477 1.55 -34.97 18.82
N PHE A 478 1.26 -35.17 17.54
CA PHE A 478 0.06 -35.85 17.09
C PHE A 478 0.40 -37.31 16.83
N TYR A 479 -0.47 -38.23 17.21
CA TYR A 479 -0.19 -39.63 16.92
C TYR A 479 -0.21 -39.89 15.42
N GLN A 480 0.87 -40.44 14.88
CA GLN A 480 1.05 -40.61 13.43
C GLN A 480 -0.09 -41.42 12.83
N ASP A 481 -0.54 -42.48 13.49
CA ASP A 481 -1.68 -43.27 13.01
C ASP A 481 -2.96 -42.43 12.91
N ASP A 482 -3.18 -41.49 13.85
CA ASP A 482 -4.36 -40.61 13.78
C ASP A 482 -4.24 -39.64 12.59
N LEU A 483 -3.03 -39.15 12.28
CA LEU A 483 -2.76 -38.30 11.12
C LEU A 483 -2.89 -39.07 9.80
N ASP A 484 -2.37 -40.28 9.74
CA ASP A 484 -2.44 -41.17 8.57
C ASP A 484 -3.90 -41.47 8.22
N VAL A 485 -4.74 -41.72 9.23
CA VAL A 485 -6.18 -41.91 9.02
C VAL A 485 -6.86 -40.64 8.51
N LEU A 486 -6.51 -39.47 9.03
CA LEU A 486 -7.04 -38.20 8.54
C LEU A 486 -6.63 -37.95 7.08
N GLN A 487 -5.39 -38.28 6.71
CA GLN A 487 -4.91 -38.24 5.32
C GLN A 487 -5.65 -39.26 4.44
N ASP A 488 -5.87 -40.48 4.92
CA ASP A 488 -6.64 -41.49 4.20
C ASP A 488 -8.09 -41.03 3.95
N ILE A 489 -8.69 -40.27 4.88
CA ILE A 489 -10.03 -39.68 4.67
C ILE A 489 -9.97 -38.65 3.54
N ILE A 490 -8.94 -37.80 3.49
CA ILE A 490 -8.73 -36.83 2.41
C ILE A 490 -8.61 -37.55 1.06
N ASP A 491 -7.73 -38.55 1.00
CA ASP A 491 -7.42 -39.31 -0.20
C ASP A 491 -8.63 -40.13 -0.69
N ALA A 492 -9.38 -40.75 0.22
CA ALA A 492 -10.57 -41.56 -0.11
C ALA A 492 -11.74 -40.74 -0.64
N ASN A 493 -11.77 -39.43 -0.38
CA ASN A 493 -12.88 -38.56 -0.75
C ASN A 493 -12.61 -37.67 -1.96
N GLY A 494 -11.37 -37.52 -2.42
CA GLY A 494 -10.91 -36.93 -3.70
C GLY A 494 -11.29 -35.46 -3.96
N ASN A 495 -12.55 -35.10 -3.71
CA ASN A 495 -13.15 -33.77 -3.81
C ASN A 495 -12.77 -32.83 -2.65
N ILE A 496 -12.06 -33.31 -1.63
CA ILE A 496 -11.55 -32.49 -0.51
C ILE A 496 -10.03 -32.25 -0.57
N GLY A 497 -9.36 -32.63 -1.67
CA GLY A 497 -7.90 -32.73 -1.85
C GLY A 497 -7.06 -31.45 -1.80
N ASN A 498 -7.57 -30.37 -1.19
CA ASN A 498 -6.79 -29.17 -0.88
C ASN A 498 -6.65 -28.94 0.64
N LEU A 499 -7.24 -29.82 1.47
CA LEU A 499 -7.14 -29.75 2.92
C LEU A 499 -5.99 -30.63 3.42
N GLU A 500 -5.28 -30.19 4.45
CA GLU A 500 -4.31 -31.02 5.19
C GLU A 500 -4.99 -31.80 6.33
N PRO A 501 -4.40 -32.89 6.86
CA PRO A 501 -4.99 -33.74 7.90
C PRO A 501 -5.60 -32.99 9.09
N LEU A 502 -4.94 -31.93 9.55
CA LEU A 502 -5.40 -31.15 10.70
C LEU A 502 -6.46 -30.09 10.35
N GLU A 503 -6.70 -29.82 9.06
CA GLU A 503 -7.73 -28.90 8.57
C GLU A 503 -9.05 -29.64 8.24
N LEU A 504 -9.05 -30.96 8.39
CA LEU A 504 -10.20 -31.80 8.13
C LEU A 504 -11.27 -31.58 9.21
N GLY A 505 -12.22 -30.70 8.95
CA GLY A 505 -13.40 -30.48 9.80
C GLY A 505 -13.06 -29.91 11.19
N GLY A 506 -14.03 -29.93 12.10
CA GLY A 506 -13.81 -29.53 13.49
C GLY A 506 -13.14 -30.64 14.29
N GLN A 507 -11.99 -30.38 14.91
CA GLN A 507 -11.23 -31.42 15.62
C GLN A 507 -11.06 -31.08 17.10
N THR A 508 -11.29 -32.05 17.98
CA THR A 508 -10.88 -31.98 19.39
C THR A 508 -9.87 -33.07 19.68
N TRP A 509 -8.73 -32.68 20.23
CA TRP A 509 -7.64 -33.59 20.56
C TRP A 509 -7.60 -33.80 22.09
N TYR A 510 -7.47 -35.04 22.51
CA TYR A 510 -7.29 -35.41 23.91
C TYR A 510 -5.86 -35.08 24.36
N ILE A 511 -5.75 -34.00 25.14
CA ILE A 511 -4.49 -33.56 25.76
C ILE A 511 -4.53 -34.03 27.21
N ARG A 512 -3.73 -35.03 27.58
CA ARG A 512 -3.74 -35.57 28.94
C ARG A 512 -2.58 -35.02 29.76
N ASP A 513 -2.87 -34.12 30.69
CA ASP A 513 -2.00 -33.80 31.84
C ASP A 513 -2.81 -33.82 33.13
N TRP A 514 -2.73 -34.91 33.89
CA TRP A 514 -3.01 -34.85 35.33
C TRP A 514 -2.49 -36.12 36.02
N ASN A 515 -1.29 -36.07 36.62
CA ASN A 515 -1.07 -36.67 37.94
C ASN A 515 0.29 -36.27 38.56
N ASN A 516 0.18 -35.69 39.76
CA ASN A 516 1.20 -35.50 40.79
C ASN A 516 2.38 -36.49 40.77
N SER A 517 3.51 -36.05 40.22
CA SER A 517 4.84 -36.28 40.78
C SER A 517 5.70 -35.13 40.30
N GLY A 518 6.38 -34.41 41.21
CA GLY A 518 7.11 -33.18 40.94
C GLY A 518 8.35 -33.31 40.04
N ALA A 519 8.20 -33.92 38.87
CA ALA A 519 9.11 -33.84 37.74
C ALA A 519 8.33 -33.22 36.58
N LEU A 520 8.72 -32.01 36.21
CA LEU A 520 8.27 -31.28 35.01
C LEU A 520 8.83 -31.99 33.76
N GLU A 521 8.24 -33.12 33.36
CA GLU A 521 8.50 -33.71 32.03
C GLU A 521 7.37 -33.28 31.09
N ASN A 522 7.70 -32.23 30.32
CA ASN A 522 6.89 -31.52 29.34
C ASN A 522 6.62 -32.37 28.11
N PHE A 523 5.43 -32.93 27.95
CA PHE A 523 5.05 -33.46 26.64
C PHE A 523 3.56 -33.31 26.30
N HIS A 524 3.29 -32.40 25.37
CA HIS A 524 1.97 -32.13 24.82
C HIS A 524 1.65 -33.12 23.69
N HIS A 525 1.18 -34.32 24.01
CA HIS A 525 0.71 -35.28 22.98
C HIS A 525 -0.80 -35.31 22.90
N GLY A 526 -1.33 -35.25 21.67
CA GLY A 526 -2.75 -35.32 21.38
C GLY A 526 -3.12 -36.60 20.63
N ARG A 527 -4.17 -37.28 21.09
CA ARG A 527 -4.90 -38.28 20.28
C ARG A 527 -6.22 -37.70 19.82
N LEU A 528 -6.67 -38.01 18.62
CA LEU A 528 -7.91 -37.45 18.09
C LEU A 528 -9.10 -37.95 18.91
N GLY A 529 -9.81 -37.03 19.58
CA GLY A 529 -10.90 -37.32 20.50
C GLY A 529 -12.29 -37.07 19.91
N SER A 530 -12.41 -36.06 19.06
CA SER A 530 -13.63 -35.76 18.32
C SER A 530 -13.30 -35.23 16.94
N LEU A 531 -14.09 -35.62 15.95
CA LEU A 531 -13.98 -35.17 14.57
C LEU A 531 -15.37 -34.79 14.03
N ASP A 532 -15.54 -33.55 13.59
CA ASP A 532 -16.77 -33.03 13.02
C ASP A 532 -16.59 -32.73 11.52
N LEU A 533 -17.12 -33.63 10.70
CA LEU A 533 -17.10 -33.57 9.25
C LEU A 533 -18.45 -33.08 8.69
N SER A 534 -19.35 -32.57 9.54
CA SER A 534 -20.73 -32.23 9.15
C SER A 534 -20.83 -31.22 8.00
N ASN A 535 -19.82 -30.35 7.86
CA ASN A 535 -19.75 -29.32 6.83
C ASN A 535 -18.97 -29.75 5.58
N LEU A 536 -18.44 -30.98 5.54
CA LEU A 536 -17.63 -31.49 4.42
C LEU A 536 -18.42 -32.51 3.59
N PRO A 537 -18.23 -32.54 2.25
CA PRO A 537 -18.93 -33.47 1.37
C PRO A 537 -18.28 -34.86 1.40
N ILE A 538 -18.41 -35.58 2.53
CA ILE A 538 -17.82 -36.92 2.69
C ILE A 538 -18.66 -37.97 1.94
N THR A 539 -18.00 -38.76 1.10
CA THR A 539 -18.58 -39.80 0.23
C THR A 539 -18.12 -41.21 0.57
N ASN A 540 -16.97 -41.36 1.23
CA ASN A 540 -16.41 -42.65 1.60
C ASN A 540 -15.61 -42.52 2.91
N PHE A 541 -15.58 -43.57 3.73
CA PHE A 541 -14.68 -43.67 4.87
C PHE A 541 -13.65 -44.76 4.59
N PRO A 542 -12.35 -44.47 4.75
CA PRO A 542 -11.33 -45.49 4.58
C PRO A 542 -11.47 -46.56 5.67
N GLU A 543 -11.07 -47.80 5.37
CA GLU A 543 -11.07 -48.89 6.36
C GLU A 543 -10.21 -48.55 7.58
N SER A 544 -9.19 -47.71 7.40
CA SER A 544 -8.30 -47.23 8.46
C SER A 544 -9.00 -46.38 9.52
N ILE A 545 -10.23 -45.91 9.30
CA ILE A 545 -10.99 -45.15 10.31
C ILE A 545 -11.16 -45.88 11.64
N VAL A 546 -11.12 -47.22 11.62
CA VAL A 546 -11.18 -48.07 12.81
C VAL A 546 -9.95 -47.96 13.70
N ASN A 547 -8.84 -47.40 13.19
CA ASN A 547 -7.58 -47.23 13.91
C ASN A 547 -7.56 -45.96 14.81
N LEU A 548 -8.61 -45.13 14.75
CA LEU A 548 -8.75 -43.97 15.63
C LEU A 548 -9.19 -44.37 17.04
N ASP A 549 -8.32 -45.06 17.79
CA ASP A 549 -8.64 -45.71 19.07
C ASP A 549 -9.12 -44.78 20.19
N LYS A 550 -8.94 -43.47 20.04
CA LYS A 550 -9.33 -42.43 21.01
C LYS A 550 -10.46 -41.55 20.53
N LEU A 551 -10.97 -41.77 19.33
CA LEU A 551 -12.09 -41.01 18.80
C LEU A 551 -13.37 -41.43 19.52
N GLU A 552 -13.93 -40.52 20.29
CA GLU A 552 -15.17 -40.73 21.04
C GLU A 552 -16.39 -40.22 20.28
N ASN A 553 -16.22 -39.14 19.50
CA ASN A 553 -17.30 -38.52 18.76
C ASN A 553 -16.90 -38.30 17.30
N LEU A 554 -17.72 -38.80 16.37
CA LEU A 554 -17.60 -38.54 14.94
C LEU A 554 -18.93 -37.95 14.46
N TYR A 555 -18.93 -36.67 14.08
CA TYR A 555 -20.10 -35.97 13.57
C TYR A 555 -20.04 -35.88 12.05
N PHE A 556 -21.14 -36.21 11.39
CA PHE A 556 -21.30 -36.09 9.94
C PHE A 556 -22.79 -36.01 9.59
N SER A 557 -23.15 -35.16 8.63
CA SER A 557 -24.56 -34.91 8.27
C SER A 557 -24.78 -34.67 6.77
N ASN A 558 -23.76 -34.25 6.02
CA ASN A 558 -23.78 -34.06 4.56
C ASN A 558 -23.08 -35.19 3.80
N THR A 559 -23.41 -36.45 4.13
CA THR A 559 -22.73 -37.62 3.56
C THR A 559 -23.55 -38.36 2.52
N GLN A 560 -22.91 -38.83 1.44
CA GLN A 560 -23.51 -39.82 0.50
C GLN A 560 -23.19 -41.29 0.88
N LEU A 561 -22.69 -41.49 2.11
CA LEU A 561 -22.20 -42.73 2.70
C LEU A 561 -23.25 -43.83 2.88
#